data_AF-A0A974AN70-F1
#
_entry.id   AF-A0A974AN70-F1
#
_cell.length_a   1.000
_cell.length_b   1.000
_cell.length_c   1.000
_cell.angle_alpha   90.00
_cell.angle_beta   90.00
_cell.angle_gamma   90.00
#
_symmetry.space_group_name_H-M   'P 1'
#
loop_
_entity.id
_entity.type
_entity.pdbx_description
1 polymer ?
#
loop_
_entity_poly.entity_id
_entity_poly.type
_entity_poly.pdbx_seq_one_letter_code
_entity_poly.pdbx_strand_id
1 'polypeptide(L)' 'IQGTLKHSEKLGNETFAYVSAGALGDITARMDGTLPLEPGQAIDLAFEAEHLYRFDANGKSI' A
#
# COMPACT_ATOMS: atom_id res chain seq x y z
N ILE A 1 -3.25 -2.47 8.09
CA ILE A 1 -4.39 -2.71 7.16
C ILE A 1 -4.13 -4.04 6.48
N GLN A 2 -5.05 -4.99 6.61
CA GLN A 2 -4.93 -6.27 5.91
C GLN A 2 -5.51 -6.15 4.50
N GLY A 3 -4.82 -6.71 3.51
CA GLY A 3 -5.26 -6.70 2.13
C GLY A 3 -4.72 -7.87 1.33
N THR A 4 -5.05 -7.91 0.04
CA THR A 4 -4.59 -8.94 -0.90
C THR A 4 -3.78 -8.31 -2.01
N LEU A 5 -2.58 -8.83 -2.27
CA LEU A 5 -1.76 -8.35 -3.38
C LEU A 5 -2.44 -8.66 -4.72
N LYS A 6 -2.71 -7.62 -5.51
CA LYS A 6 -3.22 -7.75 -6.88
C LYS A 6 -2.08 -7.90 -7.88
N HIS A 7 -1.04 -7.08 -7.72
CA HIS A 7 0.08 -7.02 -8.64
C HIS A 7 1.32 -6.46 -7.94
N SER A 8 2.51 -6.80 -8.45
CA SER A 8 3.76 -6.17 -8.03
C SER A 8 4.69 -5.91 -9.20
N GLU A 9 5.31 -4.74 -9.23
CA GLU A 9 6.35 -4.38 -10.18
C GLU A 9 7.71 -4.40 -9.48
N LYS A 10 8.66 -5.21 -9.99
CA LYS A 10 10.01 -5.37 -9.44
C LYS A 10 10.99 -4.58 -10.31
N LEU A 11 11.52 -3.46 -9.79
CA LEU A 11 12.38 -2.53 -10.52
C LEU A 11 13.87 -2.67 -10.14
N GLY A 12 14.22 -3.72 -9.41
CA GLY A 12 15.58 -4.01 -8.95
C GLY A 12 15.85 -3.43 -7.57
N ASN A 13 15.96 -2.10 -7.46
CA ASN A 13 16.18 -1.43 -6.17
C ASN A 13 14.89 -1.20 -5.37
N GLU A 14 13.73 -1.34 -6.02
CA GLU A 14 12.41 -1.07 -5.45
C GLU A 14 11.37 -2.06 -5.97
N THR A 15 10.31 -2.23 -5.17
CA THR A 15 9.10 -2.96 -5.55
C THR A 15 7.89 -2.06 -5.33
N PHE A 16 7.01 -1.97 -6.33
CA PHE A 16 5.67 -1.40 -6.16
C PHE A 16 4.67 -2.53 -5.97
N ALA A 17 3.87 -2.46 -4.91
CA ALA A 17 2.83 -3.42 -4.58
C ALA A 17 1.45 -2.76 -4.66
N TYR A 18 0.56 -3.35 -5.45
CA TYR A 18 -0.83 -2.93 -5.57
C TYR A 18 -1.69 -3.85 -4.72
N VAL A 19 -2.25 -3.33 -3.62
CA VAL A 19 -2.95 -4.11 -2.61
C VAL A 19 -4.43 -3.73 -2.59
N SER A 20 -5.30 -4.74 -2.72
CA SER A 20 -6.74 -4.59 -2.50
C SER A 20 -7.03 -4.56 -1.00
N ALA A 21 -7.45 -3.41 -0.47
CA ALA A 21 -7.73 -3.20 0.95
C ALA A 21 -9.24 -3.18 1.28
N GLY A 22 -10.05 -3.88 0.48
CA GLY A 22 -11.49 -4.01 0.68
C GLY A 22 -12.21 -2.68 0.53
N ALA A 23 -12.96 -2.26 1.57
CA ALA A 23 -13.73 -1.02 1.55
C ALA A 23 -12.86 0.26 1.45
N LEU A 24 -11.57 0.16 1.75
CA LEU A 24 -10.61 1.26 1.62
C LEU A 24 -10.12 1.45 0.17
N GLY A 25 -10.49 0.55 -0.74
CA GLY A 25 -10.04 0.59 -2.13
C GLY A 25 -8.65 0.00 -2.34
N ASP A 26 -8.00 0.42 -3.43
CA ASP A 26 -6.67 -0.04 -3.80
C ASP A 26 -5.61 0.89 -3.21
N ILE A 27 -4.62 0.29 -2.54
CA ILE A 27 -3.49 0.99 -1.94
C ILE A 27 -2.22 0.58 -2.70
N THR A 28 -1.46 1.58 -3.14
CA THR A 28 -0.13 1.38 -3.71
C THR A 28 0.92 1.59 -2.62
N ALA A 29 1.75 0.58 -2.41
CA ALA A 29 2.90 0.65 -1.50
C ALA A 29 4.21 0.58 -2.31
N ARG A 30 5.18 1.40 -1.93
CA ARG A 30 6.56 1.33 -2.44
C ARG A 30 7.45 0.76 -1.35
N MET A 31 8.32 -0.16 -1.73
CA MET A 31 9.16 -0.92 -0.82
C MET A 31 10.57 -0.93 -1.37
N ASP A 32 11.56 -0.78 -0.50
CA ASP A 32 12.95 -0.90 -0.89
C ASP A 32 13.32 -2.37 -1.16
N GLY A 33 14.12 -2.57 -2.20
CA GLY A 33 14.60 -3.86 -2.65
C GLY A 33 13.57 -4.71 -3.39
N THR A 34 13.87 -6.00 -3.47
CA THR A 34 13.00 -7.00 -4.07
C THR A 34 12.39 -7.86 -2.98
N LEU A 35 11.08 -7.73 -2.77
CA LEU A 35 10.35 -8.63 -1.89
C LEU A 35 9.76 -9.80 -2.70
N PRO A 36 9.71 -11.02 -2.12
CA PRO A 36 9.13 -12.20 -2.76
C PRO A 36 7.60 -12.15 -2.67
N LEU A 37 7.02 -11.13 -3.30
CA LEU A 37 5.58 -10.92 -3.37
C LEU A 37 4.99 -11.63 -4.58
N GLU A 38 3.88 -12.33 -4.36
CA GLU A 38 3.12 -13.08 -5.36
C GLU A 38 1.64 -12.65 -5.32
N PRO A 39 0.98 -12.44 -6.47
CA PRO A 39 -0.44 -12.10 -6.52
C PRO A 39 -1.30 -13.11 -5.74
N GLY A 40 -2.32 -12.60 -5.04
CA GLY A 40 -3.19 -13.38 -4.17
C GLY A 40 -2.67 -13.56 -2.74
N GLN A 41 -1.43 -13.18 -2.43
CA GLN A 41 -0.93 -13.20 -1.06
C GLN A 41 -1.65 -12.19 -0.16
N ALA A 42 -1.85 -12.58 1.10
CA ALA A 42 -2.27 -11.67 2.16
C ALA A 42 -1.10 -10.75 2.55
N ILE A 43 -1.37 -9.45 2.64
CA ILE A 43 -0.40 -8.40 2.97
C ILE A 43 -0.93 -7.59 4.14
N ASP A 44 -0.08 -7.35 5.13
CA ASP A 44 -0.32 -6.39 6.19
C ASP A 44 0.46 -5.09 5.90
N LEU A 45 -0.28 -4.01 5.67
CA LEU A 45 0.27 -2.66 5.49
C LEU A 45 0.31 -1.92 6.83
N ALA A 46 1.49 -1.46 7.21
CA ALA A 46 1.70 -0.57 8.36
C ALA A 46 1.97 0.86 7.87
N PHE A 47 1.60 1.84 8.69
CA PHE A 47 1.81 3.26 8.40
C PHE A 47 2.39 3.93 9.64
N GLU A 48 3.39 4.76 9.42
CA GLU A 48 3.95 5.60 10.47
C GLU A 48 3.01 6.77 10.72
N ALA A 49 2.62 6.97 11.98
CA ALA A 49 1.60 7.95 12.34
C ALA A 49 1.99 9.39 11.95
N GLU A 50 3.28 9.69 11.92
CA GLU A 50 3.86 10.98 11.50
C GLU A 50 3.73 11.25 10.00
N HIS A 51 3.43 10.24 9.19
CA HIS A 51 3.24 10.36 7.74
C HIS A 51 1.77 10.22 7.32
N LEU A 52 0.84 10.21 8.28
CA LEU A 52 -0.60 10.17 8.02
C LEU A 52 -1.18 11.57 7.84
N TYR A 53 -1.68 11.83 6.64
CA TYR A 53 -2.44 13.04 6.31
C TYR A 53 -3.94 12.76 6.42
N ARG A 54 -4.69 13.68 7.04
CA ARG A 54 -6.15 13.59 7.18
C ARG A 54 -6.79 14.81 6.52
N PHE A 55 -7.96 14.61 5.92
CA PHE A 55 -8.70 15.65 5.24
C PHE A 55 -10.16 15.60 5.66
N ASP A 56 -10.79 16.77 5.78
CA ASP A 56 -12.23 16.89 5.98
C ASP A 56 -13.02 16.63 4.67
N ALA A 57 -14.35 16.67 4.74
CA ALA A 57 -15.22 16.45 3.59
C ALA A 57 -15.07 17.51 2.48
N ASN A 58 -14.46 18.66 2.76
CA ASN A 58 -14.16 19.72 1.79
C ASN A 58 -12.73 19.61 1.24
N GLY A 59 -11.97 18.57 1.65
CA GLY A 59 -10.58 18.36 1.24
C GLY A 59 -9.57 19.20 2.02
N LYS A 60 -9.95 19.85 3.12
CA LYS A 60 -9.02 20.63 3.95
C LYS A 60 -8.28 19.70 4.91
N SER A 61 -6.96 19.88 5.03
CA SER A 61 -6.13 19.12 5.96
C SER A 61 -6.52 19.36 7.43
N ILE A 62 -6.53 18.31 8.24
CA ILE A 62 -6.79 18.33 9.69
C ILE A 62 -5.75 17.57 10.49
#